data_AF-A0A4Q3EU65-F1
#
_entry.id   AF-A0A4Q3EU65-F1
#
_cell.length_a   1.000
_cell.length_b   1.000
_cell.length_c   1.000
_cell.angle_alpha   90.00
_cell.angle_beta   90.00
_cell.angle_gamma   90.00
#
_symmetry.space_group_name_H-M   'P 1'
#
loop_
_entity.id
_entity.type
_entity.pdbx_description
1 polymer ?
#
loop_
_entity_poly.entity_id
_entity_poly.type
_entity_poly.pdbx_seq_one_letter_code
_entity_poly.pdbx_strand_id
1 'polypeptide(L)' 'GLLEQLGVELDEKKNVKAKEGLYRTNVSKVFTAGDMRRGQSLVVWAISEGREAARKVDEFLMGHSELESKDAVNEYQMDL' A
#
# COMPACT_ATOMS: atom_id res chain seq x y z
N GLY A 1 -22.02 -4.56 -3.95
CA GLY A 1 -20.90 -5.50 -3.64
C GLY A 1 -20.05 -4.99 -2.49
N LEU A 2 -19.06 -5.74 -1.98
CA LEU A 2 -18.26 -5.32 -0.81
C LEU A 2 -17.67 -3.90 -0.96
N LEU A 3 -17.09 -3.59 -2.12
CA LEU A 3 -16.47 -2.28 -2.37
C LEU A 3 -17.48 -1.12 -2.32
N GLU A 4 -18.68 -1.35 -2.85
CA GLU A 4 -19.78 -0.40 -2.83
C GLU A 4 -20.30 -0.18 -1.40
N GLN A 5 -20.41 -1.25 -0.60
CA GLN A 5 -20.79 -1.15 0.81
C GLN A 5 -19.76 -0.38 1.65
N LEU A 6 -18.48 -0.51 1.31
CA LEU A 6 -17.40 0.24 1.95
C LEU A 6 -17.30 1.69 1.44
N GLY A 7 -17.90 2.02 0.28
CA GLY A 7 -17.80 3.35 -0.33
C GLY A 7 -16.39 3.68 -0.85
N VAL A 8 -15.61 2.66 -1.25
CA VAL A 8 -14.27 2.90 -1.80
C VAL A 8 -14.34 3.40 -3.24
N GLU A 9 -13.56 4.44 -3.53
CA GLU A 9 -13.43 4.98 -4.88
C GLU A 9 -12.66 4.01 -5.79
N LEU A 10 -13.07 3.96 -7.05
CA LEU A 10 -12.37 3.25 -8.11
C LEU A 10 -11.68 4.24 -9.06
N ASP A 11 -10.62 3.80 -9.73
CA ASP A 11 -9.99 4.53 -10.82
C ASP A 11 -10.73 4.30 -12.16
N GLU A 12 -10.24 4.92 -13.25
CA GLU A 12 -10.80 4.78 -14.60
C GLU A 12 -10.79 3.34 -15.13
N LYS A 13 -9.90 2.49 -14.58
CA LYS A 13 -9.77 1.07 -14.93
C LYS A 13 -10.58 0.16 -14.00
N LYS A 14 -11.38 0.73 -13.09
CA LYS A 14 -12.19 0.03 -12.08
C LYS A 14 -11.36 -0.70 -11.01
N ASN A 15 -10.10 -0.34 -10.81
CA ASN A 15 -9.32 -0.80 -9.66
C ASN A 15 -9.61 0.08 -8.45
N VAL A 16 -9.37 -0.42 -7.24
CA VAL A 16 -9.49 0.38 -6.01
C VAL A 16 -8.44 1.48 -6.04
N LYS A 17 -8.90 2.73 -5.96
CA LYS A 17 -8.06 3.91 -6.08
C LYS A 17 -7.21 4.09 -4.83
N ALA A 18 -5.89 3.93 -4.98
CA ALA A 18 -4.90 4.28 -3.98
C ALA A 18 -3.54 4.61 -4.63
N LYS A 19 -2.83 5.58 -4.06
CA LYS A 19 -1.51 5.99 -4.54
C LYS A 19 -0.44 4.96 -4.14
N GLU A 20 0.47 4.65 -5.04
CA GLU A 20 1.66 3.84 -4.72
C GLU A 20 2.48 4.53 -3.62
N GLY A 21 3.03 3.74 -2.70
CA GLY A 21 3.72 4.23 -1.51
C GLY A 21 2.80 4.64 -0.35
N LEU A 22 1.49 4.86 -0.59
CA LEU A 22 0.51 5.14 0.47
C LEU A 22 -0.43 3.98 0.74
N TYR A 23 -0.88 3.28 -0.32
CA TYR A 23 -1.76 2.09 -0.26
C TYR A 23 -3.12 2.28 0.45
N ARG A 24 -3.40 3.46 0.98
CA ARG A 24 -4.64 3.84 1.63
C ARG A 24 -5.67 4.32 0.62
N THR A 25 -6.92 3.90 0.79
CA THR A 25 -8.05 4.35 -0.04
C THR A 25 -8.61 5.68 0.46
N ASN A 26 -9.68 6.17 -0.16
CA ASN A 26 -10.47 7.30 0.34
C ASN A 26 -11.13 7.00 1.70
N VAL A 27 -11.37 5.72 2.02
CA VAL A 27 -12.01 5.30 3.27
C VAL A 27 -10.95 5.08 4.34
N SER A 28 -11.12 5.75 5.48
CA SER A 28 -10.19 5.60 6.61
C SER A 28 -10.12 4.15 7.08
N LYS A 29 -8.91 3.69 7.44
CA LYS A 29 -8.63 2.31 7.86
C LYS A 29 -8.80 1.24 6.78
N VAL A 30 -9.01 1.62 5.51
CA VAL A 30 -9.07 0.69 4.38
C VAL A 30 -7.85 0.91 3.48
N PHE A 31 -7.18 -0.20 3.16
CA PHE A 31 -5.97 -0.23 2.35
C PHE A 31 -6.14 -1.24 1.21
N THR A 32 -5.37 -1.06 0.13
CA THR A 32 -5.40 -1.93 -1.06
C THR A 32 -4.00 -2.12 -1.62
N ALA A 33 -3.73 -3.29 -2.19
CA ALA A 33 -2.45 -3.68 -2.75
C ALA A 33 -2.65 -4.73 -3.85
N GLY A 34 -1.62 -4.92 -4.68
CA GLY A 34 -1.59 -5.95 -5.71
C GLY A 34 -2.65 -5.72 -6.78
N ASP A 35 -3.24 -6.79 -7.29
CA ASP A 35 -4.17 -6.73 -8.42
C ASP A 35 -5.41 -5.86 -8.16
N MET A 36 -5.85 -5.74 -6.90
CA MET A 36 -6.98 -4.87 -6.53
C MET A 36 -6.68 -3.38 -6.75
N ARG A 37 -5.41 -2.97 -6.71
CA ARG A 37 -4.96 -1.59 -6.91
C ARG A 37 -4.37 -1.35 -8.31
N ARG A 38 -3.52 -2.27 -8.78
CA ARG A 38 -2.82 -2.16 -10.07
C ARG A 38 -3.64 -2.64 -11.27
N GLY A 39 -4.63 -3.52 -11.05
CA GLY A 39 -5.16 -4.41 -12.08
C GLY A 39 -4.25 -5.63 -12.28
N GLN A 40 -4.56 -6.47 -13.28
CA GLN A 40 -3.83 -7.72 -13.55
C GLN A 40 -2.31 -7.52 -13.51
N SER A 41 -1.65 -8.22 -12.58
CA SER A 41 -0.21 -8.09 -12.38
C SER A 41 0.45 -9.44 -12.09
N LEU A 42 1.77 -9.41 -11.89
CA LEU A 42 2.55 -10.61 -11.56
C LEU A 42 2.48 -10.86 -10.04
N VAL A 43 2.62 -12.13 -9.63
CA VAL A 43 2.65 -12.51 -8.21
C VAL A 43 3.70 -11.71 -7.42
N VAL A 44 4.86 -11.45 -8.00
CA VAL A 44 5.92 -10.65 -7.37
C VAL A 44 5.48 -9.21 -7.07
N TRP A 45 4.63 -8.62 -7.90
CA TRP A 45 4.08 -7.29 -7.66
C TRP A 45 3.07 -7.31 -6.51
N ALA A 46 2.20 -8.31 -6.45
CA ALA A 46 1.29 -8.49 -5.32
C ALA A 46 2.05 -8.67 -3.99
N ILE A 47 3.14 -9.44 -3.99
CA ILE A 47 4.01 -9.62 -2.81
C ILE A 47 4.68 -8.29 -2.42
N SER A 48 5.27 -7.59 -3.39
CA SER A 48 5.96 -6.31 -3.14
C SER A 48 5.00 -5.27 -2.55
N GLU A 49 3.84 -5.06 -3.18
CA GLU A 49 2.85 -4.09 -2.69
C GLU A 49 2.21 -4.52 -1.38
N GLY A 50 2.01 -5.83 -1.15
CA GLY A 50 1.48 -6.35 0.10
C GLY A 50 2.39 -5.98 1.29
N ARG A 51 3.72 -6.08 1.12
CA ARG A 51 4.68 -5.69 2.17
C ARG A 51 4.64 -4.19 2.44
N GLU A 52 4.62 -3.37 1.40
CA GLU A 52 4.55 -1.91 1.57
C GLU A 52 3.22 -1.47 2.18
N ALA A 53 2.11 -2.09 1.80
CA ALA A 53 0.81 -1.85 2.40
C ALA A 53 0.79 -2.25 3.88
N ALA A 54 1.39 -3.38 4.25
CA ALA A 54 1.53 -3.78 5.65
C ALA A 54 2.31 -2.74 6.47
N ARG A 55 3.42 -2.20 5.92
CA ARG A 55 4.14 -1.10 6.54
C ARG A 55 3.26 0.14 6.73
N LYS A 56 2.48 0.54 5.73
CA LYS A 56 1.57 1.71 5.85
C LYS A 56 0.43 1.48 6.85
N VAL A 57 -0.05 0.25 6.97
CA VAL A 57 -1.02 -0.12 8.01
C VAL A 57 -0.38 0.01 9.40
N ASP A 58 0.84 -0.49 9.56
CA ASP A 58 1.59 -0.41 10.82
C ASP A 58 1.88 1.05 11.22
N GLU A 59 2.40 1.87 10.28
CA GLU A 59 2.61 3.31 10.46
C GLU A 59 1.30 4.03 10.84
N PHE A 60 0.17 3.63 10.26
CA PHE A 60 -1.13 4.22 10.58
C PHE A 60 -1.61 3.87 12.00
N LEU A 61 -1.33 2.65 12.48
CA LEU A 61 -1.75 2.18 13.80
C LEU A 61 -0.80 2.65 14.91
N MET A 62 0.51 2.65 14.64
CA MET A 62 1.57 2.84 15.63
C MET A 62 2.27 4.21 15.54
N GLY A 63 2.01 4.97 14.47
CA GLY A 63 2.68 6.25 14.18
C GLY A 63 4.08 6.12 13.55
N HIS A 64 4.65 4.92 13.55
CA HIS A 64 5.92 4.55 12.91
C HIS A 64 5.89 3.06 12.53
N SER A 65 6.89 2.56 11.79
CA SER A 65 7.02 1.14 11.50
C SER A 65 8.48 0.72 11.40
N GLU A 66 8.78 -0.45 11.98
CA GLU A 66 10.07 -1.14 11.85
C GLU A 66 10.06 -2.19 10.73
N LEU A 67 8.94 -2.35 10.01
CA LEU A 67 8.84 -3.31 8.91
C LEU A 67 9.66 -2.85 7.71
N GLU A 68 10.47 -3.73 7.15
CA GLU A 68 11.26 -3.48 5.93
C GLU A 68 10.46 -2.86 4.77
N SER A 69 11.02 -1.84 4.11
CA SER A 69 10.44 -1.18 2.93
C SER A 69 11.44 -1.12 1.78
N LYS A 70 10.94 -1.23 0.54
CA LYS A 70 11.74 -0.98 -0.67
C LYS A 70 12.24 0.47 -0.78
N ASP A 71 11.54 1.41 -0.14
CA ASP A 71 11.86 2.84 -0.14
C ASP A 71 12.67 3.27 1.10
N ALA A 72 12.94 2.35 2.04
CA ALA A 72 13.87 2.60 3.13
C ALA A 72 15.29 2.69 2.54
N VAL A 73 15.79 3.91 2.38
CA VAL A 73 17.19 4.14 2.03
C VAL A 73 18.03 3.58 3.17
N ASN A 74 18.91 2.62 2.88
CA ASN A 74 20.03 2.34 3.76
C ASN A 74 20.89 3.61 3.79
N GLU A 75 20.66 4.47 4.79
CA GLU A 75 21.62 5.50 5.16
C GLU A 75 22.89 4.76 5.59
N TYR A 76 23.81 4.52 4.66
CA TYR A 76 25.19 4.26 5.02
C TYR A 76 25.71 5.57 5.64
N GLN A 77 25.64 5.66 6.97
CA GLN A 77 26.43 6.62 7.72
C GLN A 77 27.89 6.42 7.33
N MET A 78 28.38 7.28 6.44
CA MET A 78 29.81 7.48 6.26
C MET A 78 30.32 8.23 7.49
N ASP A 79 30.50 7.48 8.58
CA ASP A 79 31.30 7.95 9.70
C ASP A 79 32.78 7.91 9.24
N LEU A 80 33.30 9.07 8.86
CA LEU A 80 34.75 9.35 8.76
C LEU A 80 35.30 9.74 10.13
#